data_AF-A0A7S2R0Y1-F1
#
_entry.id   AF-A0A7S2R0Y1-F1
#
_cell.length_a   1.000
_cell.length_b   1.000
_cell.length_c   1.000
_cell.angle_alpha   90.00
_cell.angle_beta   90.00
_cell.angle_gamma   90.00
#
_symmetry.space_group_name_H-M   'P 1'
#
loop_
_entity.id
_entity.type
_entity.pdbx_description
1 polymer ?
#
loop_
_entity_poly.entity_id
_entity_poly.type
_entity_poly.pdbx_seq_one_letter_code
_entity_poly.pdbx_strand_id
1 'polypeptide(L)'
;MQYKSLTLLGSLILLNLHVCQSDNVDSDEVVLPQIFSDRSDTIKWITESGGFVNPHQLVRQAYADDPSSGCGVFATEQIEAGELLLTVPWDIVIVGKDIYENEDNMKKECVGESMECSAKSHNEELLDEELGPSDEGDEEGNEAADTEEELDSVEDESSDSKDSEDDVSHDSFCKILNTLARELELGESSHFAPYVRYLNAQSMGQIPEFWSDSGKRLLELIAGPNFPPFQFRWNYAQNYITECGFKVNELTARAAMLITTRSDDSIMTPFYEIYNHRNGEWLNTWIDWETDDGYQLYARKTIKKGEEIFNSYNMCNICSGRKYNFEYGTSAILNDYGFVESYPQRWIFGDVLFDLDEKNDNSGDLVITWSEFFDINRWNKYHQNDFAKEHHLLFLDEELKRLEQISSVSEELAGSYPEISDSELNTLLQYRNALIVALSHAIPAIRATLHTMKEL
;
A
#
# COMPACT_ATOMS: atom_id res chain seq x y z
N MET A 1 -13.64 -46.28 11.15
CA MET A 1 -14.27 -44.97 11.41
C MET A 1 -14.49 -44.31 10.06
N GLN A 2 -15.74 -44.15 9.65
CA GLN A 2 -16.08 -43.52 8.36
C GLN A 2 -16.07 -42.01 8.53
N TYR A 3 -15.12 -41.32 7.91
CA TYR A 3 -15.16 -39.87 7.78
C TYR A 3 -16.25 -39.50 6.79
N LYS A 4 -17.29 -38.82 7.28
CA LYS A 4 -18.29 -38.17 6.44
C LYS A 4 -17.63 -36.95 5.79
N SER A 5 -17.50 -37.00 4.48
CA SER A 5 -17.18 -35.85 3.63
C SER A 5 -18.18 -34.74 3.93
N LEU A 6 -17.69 -33.63 4.48
CA LEU A 6 -18.47 -32.40 4.68
C LEU A 6 -18.47 -31.68 3.33
N THR A 7 -19.52 -31.88 2.54
CA THR A 7 -19.74 -31.09 1.33
C THR A 7 -20.10 -29.67 1.77
N LEU A 8 -19.14 -28.75 1.68
CA LEU A 8 -19.42 -27.32 1.79
C LEU A 8 -20.34 -26.96 0.62
N LEU A 9 -21.62 -26.72 0.92
CA LEU A 9 -22.53 -26.08 -0.01
C LEU A 9 -21.97 -24.67 -0.23
N GLY A 10 -21.35 -24.46 -1.40
CA GLY A 10 -21.01 -23.14 -1.89
C GLY A 10 -22.28 -22.31 -1.99
N SER A 11 -22.56 -21.55 -0.94
CA SER A 11 -23.48 -20.43 -1.02
C SER A 11 -22.86 -19.45 -2.00
N LEU A 12 -23.41 -19.43 -3.22
CA LEU A 12 -23.24 -18.33 -4.15
C LEU A 12 -23.81 -17.10 -3.44
N ILE A 13 -22.95 -16.34 -2.77
CA ILE A 13 -23.29 -15.01 -2.27
C ILE A 13 -23.44 -14.15 -3.51
N LEU A 14 -24.67 -14.09 -4.03
CA LEU A 14 -25.09 -13.00 -4.89
C LEU A 14 -24.98 -11.75 -4.02
N LEU A 15 -23.90 -10.99 -4.21
CA LEU A 15 -23.82 -9.59 -3.81
C LEU A 15 -25.02 -8.89 -4.46
N ASN A 16 -26.10 -8.75 -3.68
CA ASN A 16 -27.17 -7.82 -4.01
C ASN A 16 -26.55 -6.43 -3.93
N LEU A 17 -26.13 -5.89 -5.07
CA LEU A 17 -25.93 -4.46 -5.25
C LEU A 17 -27.28 -3.78 -5.02
N HIS A 18 -27.60 -3.49 -3.76
CA HIS A 18 -28.62 -2.51 -3.41
C HIS A 18 -28.05 -1.15 -3.80
N VAL A 19 -28.49 -0.65 -4.95
CA VAL A 19 -28.36 0.76 -5.30
C VAL A 19 -29.25 1.53 -4.32
N CYS A 20 -28.64 2.06 -3.26
CA CYS A 20 -29.27 3.07 -2.43
C CYS A 20 -29.34 4.37 -3.24
N GLN A 21 -30.48 4.63 -3.86
CA GLN A 21 -30.83 5.97 -4.31
C GLN A 21 -31.12 6.81 -3.06
N SER A 22 -30.19 7.68 -2.68
CA SER A 22 -30.43 8.69 -1.65
C SER A 22 -31.25 9.84 -2.25
N ASP A 23 -32.56 9.79 -2.07
CA ASP A 23 -33.43 10.93 -2.31
C ASP A 23 -33.29 11.93 -1.14
N ASN A 24 -32.51 13.00 -1.35
CA ASN A 24 -32.56 14.34 -0.72
C ASN A 24 -31.18 14.90 -0.35
N VAL A 25 -30.43 15.40 -1.33
CA VAL A 25 -29.66 16.64 -1.16
C VAL A 25 -29.74 17.41 -2.47
N ASP A 26 -30.36 18.59 -2.41
CA ASP A 26 -30.59 19.51 -3.54
C ASP A 26 -29.29 20.29 -3.88
N SER A 27 -28.15 19.58 -4.00
CA SER A 27 -26.83 20.16 -4.30
C SER A 27 -26.05 19.45 -5.41
N ASP A 28 -26.73 18.67 -6.26
CA ASP A 28 -26.14 18.02 -7.46
C ASP A 28 -25.88 19.02 -8.61
N GLU A 29 -25.36 20.20 -8.29
CA GLU A 29 -24.86 21.14 -9.28
C GLU A 29 -23.47 20.67 -9.75
N VAL A 30 -23.46 19.77 -10.75
CA VAL A 30 -22.40 19.66 -11.78
C VAL A 30 -20.96 19.61 -11.22
N VAL A 31 -20.69 18.78 -10.21
CA VAL A 31 -19.31 18.60 -9.68
C VAL A 31 -18.43 17.78 -10.62
N LEU A 32 -19.02 16.84 -11.37
CA LEU A 32 -18.26 15.92 -12.24
C LEU A 32 -17.49 16.62 -13.38
N PRO A 33 -18.07 17.55 -14.16
CA PRO A 33 -17.31 18.24 -15.21
C PRO A 33 -16.12 19.04 -14.70
N GLN A 34 -16.20 19.54 -13.46
CA GLN A 34 -15.15 20.36 -12.87
C GLN A 34 -13.93 19.51 -12.47
N ILE A 35 -14.14 18.33 -11.89
CA ILE A 35 -13.05 17.38 -11.59
C ILE A 35 -12.30 16.97 -12.86
N PHE A 36 -12.99 16.82 -14.00
CA PHE A 36 -12.36 16.49 -15.27
C PHE A 36 -11.67 17.69 -15.94
N SER A 37 -12.21 18.91 -15.80
CA SER A 37 -11.54 20.11 -16.31
C SER A 37 -10.22 20.37 -15.58
N ASP A 38 -10.21 20.21 -14.26
CA ASP A 38 -9.03 20.49 -13.43
C ASP A 38 -7.83 19.58 -13.78
N ARG A 39 -8.12 18.37 -14.27
CA ARG A 39 -7.09 17.42 -14.74
C ARG A 39 -6.53 17.77 -16.11
N SER A 40 -7.37 18.31 -16.99
CA SER A 40 -6.91 18.81 -18.30
C SER A 40 -5.96 20.00 -18.11
N ASP A 41 -6.27 20.86 -17.15
CA ASP A 41 -5.40 21.99 -16.77
C ASP A 41 -4.07 21.50 -16.18
N THR A 42 -4.10 20.43 -15.36
CA THR A 42 -2.88 19.82 -14.82
C THR A 42 -1.99 19.23 -15.93
N ILE A 43 -2.55 18.45 -16.86
CA ILE A 43 -1.81 17.90 -18.02
C ILE A 43 -1.19 19.03 -18.85
N LYS A 44 -1.98 20.06 -19.14
CA LYS A 44 -1.53 21.22 -19.90
C LYS A 44 -0.37 21.92 -19.18
N TRP A 45 -0.49 22.16 -17.88
CA TRP A 45 0.53 22.80 -17.07
C TRP A 45 1.83 21.98 -17.01
N ILE A 46 1.75 20.66 -16.83
CA ILE A 46 2.92 19.76 -16.91
C ILE A 46 3.63 19.93 -18.26
N THR A 47 2.87 19.90 -19.36
CA THR A 47 3.44 20.03 -20.72
C THR A 47 4.04 21.42 -20.96
N GLU A 48 3.38 22.48 -20.51
CA GLU A 48 3.88 23.86 -20.62
C GLU A 48 5.13 24.11 -19.76
N SER A 49 5.33 23.31 -18.71
CA SER A 49 6.52 23.34 -17.84
C SER A 49 7.67 22.46 -18.36
N GLY A 50 7.54 21.89 -19.57
CA GLY A 50 8.57 21.03 -20.18
C GLY A 50 8.45 19.55 -19.83
N GLY A 51 7.39 19.16 -19.11
CA GLY A 51 7.06 17.78 -18.84
C GLY A 51 6.42 17.07 -20.03
N PHE A 52 6.05 15.82 -19.81
CA PHE A 52 5.43 14.96 -20.83
C PHE A 52 4.30 14.15 -20.21
N VAL A 53 3.16 14.08 -20.90
CA VAL A 53 2.08 13.14 -20.60
C VAL A 53 1.78 12.39 -21.88
N ASN A 54 1.87 11.05 -21.85
CA ASN A 54 1.65 10.25 -23.05
C ASN A 54 0.22 10.51 -23.60
N PRO A 55 0.07 10.88 -24.89
CA PRO A 55 -1.22 11.25 -25.47
C PRO A 55 -2.19 10.05 -25.61
N HIS A 56 -1.69 8.83 -25.41
CA HIS A 56 -2.51 7.61 -25.40
C HIS A 56 -3.13 7.33 -24.03
N GLN A 57 -3.24 8.33 -23.16
CA GLN A 57 -3.84 8.22 -21.83
C GLN A 57 -5.10 9.06 -21.71
N LEU A 58 -6.07 8.57 -20.94
CA LEU A 58 -7.31 9.26 -20.63
C LEU A 58 -7.63 9.09 -19.15
N VAL A 59 -7.83 10.20 -18.44
CA VAL A 59 -8.40 10.15 -17.10
C VAL A 59 -9.91 10.07 -17.18
N ARG A 60 -10.51 9.05 -16.57
CA ARG A 60 -11.96 8.86 -16.49
C ARG A 60 -12.34 8.18 -15.17
N GLN A 61 -13.64 8.11 -14.88
CA GLN A 61 -14.14 7.21 -13.83
C GLN A 61 -13.77 5.76 -14.16
N ALA A 62 -13.42 5.00 -13.12
CA ALA A 62 -13.07 3.59 -13.25
C ALA A 62 -14.25 2.80 -13.86
N TYR A 63 -15.45 3.06 -13.33
CA TYR A 63 -16.71 2.51 -13.80
C TYR A 63 -17.58 3.63 -14.37
N ALA A 64 -17.83 3.59 -15.68
CA ALA A 64 -18.54 4.66 -16.39
C ALA A 64 -20.02 4.80 -15.98
N ASP A 65 -20.60 3.76 -15.40
CA ASP A 65 -21.97 3.68 -14.90
C ASP A 65 -22.09 3.95 -13.39
N ASP A 66 -20.98 4.09 -12.68
CA ASP A 66 -20.95 4.41 -11.26
C ASP A 66 -20.25 5.76 -11.03
N PRO A 67 -21.03 6.84 -10.82
CA PRO A 67 -20.45 8.16 -10.58
C PRO A 67 -19.72 8.27 -9.24
N SER A 68 -19.94 7.33 -8.32
CA SER A 68 -19.21 7.25 -7.05
C SER A 68 -17.86 6.55 -7.20
N SER A 69 -17.61 5.92 -8.35
CA SER A 69 -16.33 5.27 -8.61
C SER A 69 -15.19 6.29 -8.63
N GLY A 70 -14.05 5.86 -8.09
CA GLY A 70 -12.81 6.59 -8.20
C GLY A 70 -12.44 6.83 -9.67
N CYS A 71 -11.53 7.77 -9.89
CA CYS A 71 -10.98 7.98 -11.21
C CYS A 71 -9.69 7.18 -11.40
N GLY A 72 -9.38 6.84 -12.64
CA GLY A 72 -8.15 6.16 -13.01
C GLY A 72 -7.64 6.68 -14.35
N VAL A 73 -6.44 6.24 -14.72
CA VAL A 73 -5.79 6.56 -15.99
C VAL A 73 -5.90 5.35 -16.90
N PHE A 74 -6.42 5.52 -18.11
CA PHE A 74 -6.70 4.43 -19.05
C PHE A 74 -5.99 4.64 -20.37
N ALA A 75 -5.52 3.55 -20.96
CA ALA A 75 -4.92 3.58 -22.28
C ALA A 75 -6.01 3.79 -23.37
N THR A 76 -5.87 4.81 -24.21
CA THR A 76 -6.77 5.07 -25.36
C THR A 76 -6.34 4.33 -26.63
N GLU A 77 -5.07 3.92 -26.66
CA GLU A 77 -4.43 3.08 -27.67
C GLU A 77 -3.54 2.04 -26.99
N GLN A 78 -2.88 1.18 -27.75
CA GLN A 78 -1.88 0.27 -27.19
C GLN A 78 -0.62 1.06 -26.84
N ILE A 79 -0.05 0.81 -25.67
CA ILE A 79 1.20 1.40 -25.18
C ILE A 79 2.19 0.25 -25.02
N GLU A 80 3.39 0.38 -25.58
CA GLU A 80 4.37 -0.70 -25.54
C GLU A 80 5.17 -0.73 -24.24
N ALA A 81 5.71 -1.90 -23.89
CA ALA A 81 6.63 -2.01 -22.76
C ALA A 81 7.85 -1.09 -22.96
N GLY A 82 8.23 -0.37 -21.90
CA GLY A 82 9.29 0.63 -21.91
C GLY A 82 8.88 2.00 -22.45
N GLU A 83 7.64 2.17 -22.92
CA GLU A 83 7.17 3.47 -23.38
C GLU A 83 7.01 4.45 -22.22
N LEU A 84 7.46 5.69 -22.41
CA LEU A 84 7.31 6.77 -21.43
C LEU A 84 5.82 7.12 -21.29
N LEU A 85 5.33 7.15 -20.06
CA LEU A 85 3.95 7.51 -19.71
C LEU A 85 3.86 8.94 -19.20
N LEU A 86 4.79 9.34 -18.32
CA LEU A 86 4.77 10.63 -17.65
C LEU A 86 6.20 11.10 -17.36
N THR A 87 6.45 12.40 -17.55
CA THR A 87 7.59 13.12 -17.00
C THR A 87 7.05 14.36 -16.30
N VAL A 88 7.30 14.49 -15.00
CA VAL A 88 6.99 15.68 -14.21
C VAL A 88 8.29 16.38 -13.84
N PRO A 89 8.56 17.55 -14.43
CA PRO A 89 9.74 18.35 -14.12
C PRO A 89 9.84 18.68 -12.63
N TRP A 90 11.06 18.67 -12.09
CA TRP A 90 11.32 18.89 -10.67
C TRP A 90 10.89 20.28 -10.16
N ASP A 91 10.73 21.28 -11.03
CA ASP A 91 10.27 22.63 -10.67
C ASP A 91 8.78 22.70 -10.31
N ILE A 92 8.00 21.70 -10.74
CA ILE A 92 6.56 21.62 -10.47
C ILE A 92 6.17 20.46 -9.53
N VAL A 93 7.14 19.72 -8.99
CA VAL A 93 6.94 18.77 -7.89
C VAL A 93 6.92 19.53 -6.57
N ILE A 94 5.96 19.25 -5.69
CA ILE A 94 5.97 19.82 -4.33
C ILE A 94 6.91 18.97 -3.49
N VAL A 95 8.00 19.58 -3.04
CA VAL A 95 8.99 18.96 -2.13
C VAL A 95 9.20 19.82 -0.89
N GLY A 96 9.86 19.26 0.12
CA GLY A 96 10.32 20.02 1.28
C GLY A 96 11.42 21.04 0.92
N LYS A 97 11.18 22.34 1.17
CA LYS A 97 12.00 23.45 0.63
C LYS A 97 13.50 23.48 0.98
N ASP A 98 13.96 22.79 2.01
CA ASP A 98 15.38 22.79 2.37
C ASP A 98 16.25 21.93 1.43
N ILE A 99 15.63 21.17 0.53
CA ILE A 99 16.34 20.43 -0.53
C ILE A 99 16.97 21.40 -1.55
N TYR A 100 16.43 22.61 -1.70
CA TYR A 100 16.90 23.58 -2.72
C TYR A 100 17.96 24.56 -2.23
N GLU A 101 18.23 24.67 -0.93
CA GLU A 101 19.28 25.58 -0.43
C GLU A 101 20.71 25.09 -0.78
N ASN A 102 20.83 23.88 -1.32
CA ASN A 102 21.98 23.40 -2.07
C ASN A 102 21.51 22.78 -3.41
N GLU A 103 21.26 23.59 -4.45
CA GLU A 103 21.04 23.06 -5.82
C GLU A 103 22.18 22.10 -6.27
N ASP A 104 23.39 22.27 -5.73
CA ASP A 104 24.54 21.37 -5.94
C ASP A 104 24.42 20.04 -5.17
N ASN A 105 23.60 19.94 -4.11
CA ASN A 105 23.34 18.70 -3.38
C ASN A 105 22.15 17.92 -3.91
N MET A 106 21.10 18.53 -4.49
CA MET A 106 20.00 17.73 -5.05
C MET A 106 20.48 16.85 -6.21
N LYS A 107 21.41 17.37 -7.02
CA LYS A 107 22.17 16.59 -8.02
C LYS A 107 23.14 15.56 -7.44
N LYS A 108 23.37 15.53 -6.13
CA LYS A 108 24.25 14.57 -5.45
C LYS A 108 23.50 13.60 -4.55
N GLU A 109 22.48 14.03 -3.83
CA GLU A 109 21.67 13.18 -2.95
C GLU A 109 20.65 12.35 -3.73
N CYS A 110 20.11 12.85 -4.86
CA CYS A 110 19.26 12.05 -5.74
C CYS A 110 20.04 11.26 -6.81
N VAL A 111 21.35 11.54 -7.01
CA VAL A 111 22.17 10.94 -8.09
C VAL A 111 23.43 10.23 -7.56
N GLY A 112 23.66 10.18 -6.24
CA GLY A 112 24.62 9.27 -5.64
C GLY A 112 25.41 9.84 -4.47
N GLU A 113 25.15 9.26 -3.30
CA GLU A 113 26.17 8.69 -2.41
C GLU A 113 25.54 7.53 -1.62
N SER A 114 25.65 6.33 -2.18
CA SER A 114 25.64 5.02 -1.52
C SER A 114 24.99 4.93 -0.12
N MET A 115 23.69 4.63 -0.09
CA MET A 115 23.27 3.48 0.71
C MET A 115 23.62 2.26 -0.16
N GLU A 116 24.63 1.48 0.22
CA GLU A 116 25.02 0.25 -0.51
C GLU A 116 23.88 -0.79 -0.46
N CYS A 117 22.84 -0.58 -1.27
CA CYS A 117 22.02 -1.66 -1.76
C CYS A 117 22.85 -2.35 -2.85
N SER A 118 23.54 -3.44 -2.48
CA SER A 118 24.19 -4.36 -3.42
C SER A 118 23.14 -5.02 -4.33
N ALA A 119 22.64 -4.28 -5.30
CA ALA A 119 21.99 -4.82 -6.48
C ALA A 119 23.11 -5.21 -7.46
N LYS A 120 23.57 -6.45 -7.36
CA LYS A 120 24.21 -7.09 -8.53
C LYS A 120 23.18 -7.05 -9.63
N SER A 121 23.48 -6.30 -10.69
CA SER A 121 22.72 -6.30 -11.93
C SER A 121 22.71 -7.73 -12.50
N HIS A 122 21.67 -8.49 -12.20
CA HIS A 122 21.34 -9.66 -13.00
C HIS A 122 20.72 -9.13 -14.30
N ASN A 123 21.54 -9.04 -15.34
CA ASN A 123 21.04 -9.24 -16.70
C ASN A 123 20.48 -10.67 -16.73
N GLU A 124 19.16 -10.81 -16.68
CA GLU A 124 18.49 -12.05 -17.06
C GLU A 124 18.58 -12.19 -18.58
N GLU A 125 19.65 -12.85 -19.02
CA GLU A 125 19.70 -13.53 -20.30
C GLU A 125 18.91 -14.84 -20.12
N LEU A 126 17.64 -14.83 -20.57
CA LEU A 126 16.81 -16.02 -20.73
C LEU A 126 17.45 -16.95 -21.77
N LEU A 127 18.25 -17.92 -21.31
CA LEU A 127 18.71 -19.05 -22.10
C LEU A 127 18.60 -20.36 -21.30
N ASP A 128 17.96 -21.33 -21.96
CA ASP A 128 17.84 -22.73 -21.57
C ASP A 128 19.22 -23.36 -21.28
N GLU A 129 19.45 -23.92 -20.10
CA GLU A 129 20.54 -24.89 -19.89
C GLU A 129 20.15 -26.07 -18.98
N GLU A 130 20.43 -27.26 -19.50
CA GLU A 130 20.19 -28.59 -18.94
C GLU A 130 21.07 -28.85 -17.70
N LEU A 131 20.46 -29.47 -16.67
CA LEU A 131 21.15 -29.92 -15.46
C LEU A 131 21.94 -31.21 -15.71
N GLY A 132 23.28 -31.13 -15.60
CA GLY A 132 24.17 -32.27 -15.35
C GLY A 132 24.63 -32.33 -13.88
N PRO A 133 24.89 -33.51 -13.29
CA PRO A 133 25.15 -33.65 -11.87
C PRO A 133 26.63 -33.44 -11.52
N SER A 134 26.90 -32.77 -10.40
CA SER A 134 28.17 -32.81 -9.65
C SER A 134 27.81 -33.33 -8.26
N ASP A 135 28.10 -34.58 -7.95
CA ASP A 135 29.37 -35.18 -7.50
C ASP A 135 29.76 -34.75 -6.08
N GLU A 136 29.80 -35.78 -5.23
CA GLU A 136 29.85 -35.76 -3.78
C GLU A 136 31.29 -35.48 -3.28
N GLY A 137 31.40 -34.76 -2.17
CA GLY A 137 32.66 -34.52 -1.48
C GLY A 137 32.43 -34.43 0.01
N ASP A 138 32.56 -35.58 0.67
CA ASP A 138 32.68 -35.75 2.12
C ASP A 138 33.93 -35.03 2.65
N GLU A 139 33.84 -34.42 3.83
CA GLU A 139 34.98 -34.35 4.76
C GLU A 139 34.51 -34.28 6.22
N GLU A 140 34.86 -35.34 6.96
CA GLU A 140 34.71 -35.53 8.40
C GLU A 140 35.84 -34.86 9.19
N GLY A 141 35.55 -34.55 10.46
CA GLY A 141 36.54 -34.39 11.54
C GLY A 141 36.75 -32.94 11.99
N ASN A 142 37.03 -32.63 13.26
CA ASN A 142 37.23 -33.45 14.44
C ASN A 142 37.31 -32.51 15.67
N GLU A 143 37.04 -33.08 16.83
CA GLU A 143 37.65 -32.79 18.15
C GLU A 143 37.40 -31.48 18.91
N ALA A 144 37.00 -31.72 20.17
CA ALA A 144 36.90 -30.82 21.29
C ALA A 144 38.27 -30.37 21.82
N ALA A 145 38.33 -29.13 22.33
CA ALA A 145 39.31 -28.73 23.33
C ALA A 145 38.71 -27.66 24.24
N ASP A 146 38.67 -27.99 25.53
CA ASP A 146 38.42 -27.09 26.64
C ASP A 146 39.56 -26.05 26.75
N THR A 147 39.20 -24.77 26.82
CA THR A 147 40.06 -23.71 27.35
C THR A 147 39.24 -22.80 28.25
N GLU A 148 39.51 -22.90 29.56
CA GLU A 148 39.16 -21.89 30.55
C GLU A 148 40.01 -20.64 30.27
N GLU A 149 39.36 -19.51 29.97
CA GLU A 149 40.02 -18.23 29.77
C GLU A 149 39.46 -17.19 30.75
N GLU A 150 40.39 -16.46 31.36
CA GLU A 150 40.20 -15.49 32.43
C GLU A 150 39.29 -14.33 32.00
N LEU A 151 38.29 -14.04 32.86
CA LEU A 151 37.44 -12.85 32.78
C LEU A 151 38.25 -11.60 33.14
N ASP A 152 38.82 -10.94 32.12
CA ASP A 152 39.22 -9.54 32.19
C ASP A 152 38.04 -8.66 31.77
N SER A 153 37.62 -7.80 32.69
CA SER A 153 36.54 -6.83 32.51
C SER A 153 36.98 -5.73 31.54
N VAL A 154 36.63 -5.89 30.26
CA VAL A 154 36.66 -4.81 29.28
C VAL A 154 35.38 -4.00 29.47
N GLU A 155 35.52 -2.78 29.99
CA GLU A 155 34.47 -1.76 29.96
C GLU A 155 34.30 -1.33 28.49
N ASP A 156 33.37 -1.99 27.81
CA ASP A 156 32.99 -1.68 26.44
C ASP A 156 32.14 -0.40 26.46
N GLU A 157 32.80 0.76 26.31
CA GLU A 157 32.17 2.03 25.97
C GLU A 157 31.69 1.99 24.50
N SER A 158 30.78 1.07 24.18
CA SER A 158 30.08 1.06 22.89
C SER A 158 29.05 2.18 22.92
N SER A 159 29.48 3.39 22.57
CA SER A 159 28.63 4.57 22.45
C SER A 159 27.51 4.31 21.45
N ASP A 160 26.28 4.18 21.98
CA ASP A 160 25.00 4.20 21.28
C ASP A 160 24.95 5.34 20.25
N SER A 161 25.23 5.02 18.99
CA SER A 161 24.96 5.88 17.82
C SER A 161 23.79 5.29 17.04
N LYS A 162 22.66 5.09 17.72
CA LYS A 162 21.38 4.70 17.09
C LYS A 162 20.56 5.90 16.62
N ASP A 163 21.12 7.09 16.66
CA ASP A 163 20.55 8.28 16.05
C ASP A 163 20.92 8.29 14.57
N SER A 164 19.96 8.09 13.65
CA SER A 164 19.81 9.00 12.50
C SER A 164 18.74 8.63 11.46
N GLU A 165 18.22 7.39 11.39
CA GLU A 165 17.29 7.05 10.28
C GLU A 165 15.86 7.57 10.50
N ASP A 166 15.34 7.51 11.72
CA ASP A 166 13.98 8.01 12.03
C ASP A 166 13.88 9.55 11.92
N ASP A 167 14.98 10.27 12.18
CA ASP A 167 15.02 11.73 12.14
C ASP A 167 14.85 12.29 10.71
N VAL A 168 15.37 11.60 9.70
CA VAL A 168 15.34 12.07 8.30
C VAL A 168 13.91 12.02 7.73
N SER A 169 13.15 10.98 8.10
CA SER A 169 11.75 10.83 7.67
C SER A 169 10.85 11.91 8.27
N HIS A 170 11.01 12.18 9.57
CA HIS A 170 10.19 13.17 10.27
C HIS A 170 10.41 14.59 9.72
N ASP A 171 11.67 14.98 9.52
CA ASP A 171 12.04 16.29 8.98
C ASP A 171 11.48 16.49 7.56
N SER A 172 11.57 15.46 6.71
CA SER A 172 11.03 15.48 5.36
C SER A 172 9.51 15.72 5.35
N PHE A 173 8.77 15.04 6.24
CA PHE A 173 7.33 15.24 6.39
C PHE A 173 6.98 16.67 6.79
N CYS A 174 7.69 17.24 7.78
CA CYS A 174 7.44 18.60 8.24
C CYS A 174 7.65 19.65 7.14
N LYS A 175 8.68 19.46 6.32
CA LYS A 175 9.00 20.37 5.21
C LYS A 175 7.95 20.32 4.11
N ILE A 176 7.49 19.14 3.73
CA ILE A 176 6.42 19.00 2.72
C ILE A 176 5.08 19.51 3.28
N LEU A 177 4.77 19.23 4.56
CA LEU A 177 3.58 19.75 5.24
C LEU A 177 3.53 21.28 5.20
N ASN A 178 4.63 21.95 5.56
CA ASN A 178 4.73 23.40 5.50
C ASN A 178 4.50 23.93 4.08
N THR A 179 5.16 23.29 3.10
CA THR A 179 5.09 23.71 1.70
C THR A 179 3.68 23.56 1.16
N LEU A 180 3.09 22.38 1.33
CA LEU A 180 1.74 22.10 0.86
C LEU A 180 0.70 22.99 1.55
N ALA A 181 0.74 23.14 2.88
CA ALA A 181 -0.23 23.98 3.60
C ALA A 181 -0.21 25.44 3.08
N ARG A 182 0.98 25.99 2.82
CA ARG A 182 1.15 27.31 2.21
C ARG A 182 0.58 27.38 0.79
N GLU A 183 0.87 26.38 -0.06
CA GLU A 183 0.38 26.37 -1.44
C GLU A 183 -1.14 26.20 -1.51
N LEU A 184 -1.73 25.39 -0.62
CA LEU A 184 -3.18 25.27 -0.47
C LEU A 184 -3.83 26.60 -0.04
N GLU A 185 -3.20 27.35 0.89
CA GLU A 185 -3.68 28.67 1.30
C GLU A 185 -3.61 29.72 0.18
N LEU A 186 -2.57 29.66 -0.66
CA LEU A 186 -2.41 30.55 -1.82
C LEU A 186 -3.45 30.29 -2.91
N GLY A 187 -3.94 29.05 -3.05
CA GLY A 187 -4.95 28.66 -4.03
C GLY A 187 -4.53 29.04 -5.46
N GLU A 188 -5.34 29.87 -6.12
CA GLU A 188 -5.08 30.36 -7.49
C GLU A 188 -3.83 31.23 -7.63
N SER A 189 -3.29 31.77 -6.52
CA SER A 189 -2.04 32.53 -6.54
C SER A 189 -0.80 31.64 -6.37
N SER A 190 -0.99 30.33 -6.16
CA SER A 190 0.09 29.35 -6.06
C SER A 190 0.81 29.18 -7.39
N HIS A 191 2.12 28.94 -7.35
CA HIS A 191 2.86 28.46 -8.53
C HIS A 191 2.31 27.09 -9.01
N PHE A 192 1.77 26.30 -8.08
CA PHE A 192 1.18 24.99 -8.29
C PHE A 192 -0.35 25.09 -8.48
N ALA A 193 -0.91 26.25 -8.85
CA ALA A 193 -2.35 26.49 -8.86
C ALA A 193 -3.19 25.40 -9.58
N PRO A 194 -2.81 24.88 -10.77
CA PRO A 194 -3.54 23.79 -11.40
C PRO A 194 -3.63 22.53 -10.52
N TYR A 195 -2.54 22.18 -9.86
CA TYR A 195 -2.45 21.02 -8.98
C TYR A 195 -3.15 21.27 -7.63
N VAL A 196 -2.96 22.45 -7.03
CA VAL A 196 -3.64 22.89 -5.80
C VAL A 196 -5.16 22.87 -5.97
N ARG A 197 -5.67 23.23 -7.16
CA ARG A 197 -7.10 23.12 -7.47
C ARG A 197 -7.59 21.67 -7.37
N TYR A 198 -6.86 20.75 -8.01
CA TYR A 198 -7.14 19.31 -7.91
C TYR A 198 -7.11 18.82 -6.45
N LEU A 199 -6.11 19.24 -5.67
CA LEU A 199 -5.95 18.84 -4.27
C LEU A 199 -7.06 19.40 -3.36
N ASN A 200 -7.47 20.65 -3.57
CA ASN A 200 -8.59 21.27 -2.84
C ASN A 200 -9.94 20.62 -3.17
N ALA A 201 -10.09 20.05 -4.37
CA ALA A 201 -11.29 19.30 -4.77
C ALA A 201 -11.41 17.93 -4.09
N GLN A 202 -10.35 17.43 -3.44
CA GLN A 202 -10.41 16.17 -2.70
C GLN A 202 -11.25 16.31 -1.43
N SER A 203 -12.05 15.29 -1.14
CA SER A 203 -12.84 15.21 0.08
C SER A 203 -11.97 14.99 1.31
N MET A 204 -12.37 15.57 2.44
CA MET A 204 -11.89 15.09 3.74
C MET A 204 -12.53 13.74 4.06
N GLY A 205 -11.93 12.97 4.99
CA GLY A 205 -12.48 11.67 5.39
C GLY A 205 -12.13 10.52 4.44
N GLN A 206 -11.14 10.71 3.55
CA GLN A 206 -10.70 9.65 2.65
C GLN A 206 -10.07 8.48 3.42
N ILE A 207 -9.36 8.75 4.53
CA ILE A 207 -8.68 7.73 5.34
C ILE A 207 -9.31 7.57 6.73
N PRO A 208 -9.15 6.40 7.38
CA PRO A 208 -9.72 6.12 8.70
C PRO A 208 -9.49 7.21 9.75
N GLU A 209 -8.31 7.84 9.77
CA GLU A 209 -8.00 8.89 10.74
C GLU A 209 -9.00 10.06 10.70
N PHE A 210 -9.59 10.34 9.53
CA PHE A 210 -10.55 11.42 9.33
C PHE A 210 -12.00 10.96 9.27
N TRP A 211 -12.28 9.68 9.54
CA TRP A 211 -13.64 9.16 9.64
C TRP A 211 -14.36 9.64 10.89
N SER A 212 -15.70 9.50 10.87
CA SER A 212 -16.54 9.67 12.05
C SER A 212 -16.07 8.81 13.24
N ASP A 213 -16.32 9.26 14.47
CA ASP A 213 -15.95 8.50 15.67
C ASP A 213 -16.58 7.10 15.68
N SER A 214 -17.78 6.95 15.12
CA SER A 214 -18.45 5.65 15.02
C SER A 214 -17.88 4.78 13.90
N GLY A 215 -17.45 5.37 12.78
CA GLY A 215 -16.70 4.67 11.74
C GLY A 215 -15.38 4.11 12.30
N LYS A 216 -14.65 4.90 13.08
CA LYS A 216 -13.42 4.47 13.76
C LYS A 216 -13.67 3.32 14.74
N ARG A 217 -14.68 3.44 15.61
CA ARG A 217 -15.05 2.37 16.55
C ARG A 217 -15.47 1.08 15.84
N LEU A 218 -16.19 1.18 14.74
CA LEU A 218 -16.55 0.01 13.94
C LEU A 218 -15.32 -0.60 13.27
N LEU A 219 -14.37 0.22 12.80
CA LEU A 219 -13.09 -0.27 12.28
C LEU A 219 -12.28 -1.02 13.34
N GLU A 220 -12.16 -0.46 14.54
CA GLU A 220 -11.50 -1.10 15.69
C GLU A 220 -12.18 -2.43 16.04
N LEU A 221 -13.52 -2.47 16.00
CA LEU A 221 -14.27 -3.70 16.22
C LEU A 221 -13.98 -4.74 15.12
N ILE A 222 -13.87 -4.34 13.86
CA ILE A 222 -13.57 -5.24 12.73
C ILE A 222 -12.14 -5.76 12.84
N ALA A 223 -11.15 -4.88 12.93
CA ALA A 223 -9.74 -5.29 13.01
C ALA A 223 -9.43 -6.07 14.30
N GLY A 224 -10.12 -5.76 15.40
CA GLY A 224 -9.82 -6.36 16.69
C GLY A 224 -8.44 -5.93 17.21
N PRO A 225 -8.02 -6.44 18.38
CA PRO A 225 -6.80 -6.00 19.04
C PRO A 225 -5.51 -6.63 18.46
N ASN A 226 -5.63 -7.60 17.55
CA ASN A 226 -4.53 -8.49 17.19
C ASN A 226 -4.21 -8.53 15.69
N PHE A 227 -4.96 -7.84 14.83
CA PHE A 227 -4.63 -7.73 13.41
C PHE A 227 -3.97 -6.41 13.08
N PRO A 228 -3.06 -6.38 12.08
CA PRO A 228 -2.52 -5.14 11.60
C PRO A 228 -3.62 -4.25 10.98
N PRO A 229 -3.42 -2.93 11.01
CA PRO A 229 -2.38 -2.26 11.81
C PRO A 229 -2.66 -2.49 13.31
N PHE A 230 -1.65 -2.96 14.07
CA PHE A 230 -1.82 -3.36 15.49
C PHE A 230 -2.35 -2.20 16.34
N GLN A 231 -2.16 -0.98 15.84
CA GLN A 231 -2.90 0.20 16.21
C GLN A 231 -3.16 0.95 14.91
N PHE A 232 -4.43 1.17 14.55
CA PHE A 232 -4.73 2.23 13.60
C PHE A 232 -4.11 3.50 14.15
N ARG A 233 -3.42 4.25 13.28
CA ARG A 233 -2.66 5.41 13.70
C ARG A 233 -3.62 6.59 13.89
N TRP A 234 -4.49 6.46 14.87
CA TRP A 234 -5.41 7.51 15.30
C TRP A 234 -4.56 8.68 15.76
N ASN A 235 -4.77 9.84 15.15
CA ASN A 235 -3.99 11.06 15.41
C ASN A 235 -2.59 11.08 14.79
N TYR A 236 -2.26 10.21 13.83
CA TYR A 236 -0.99 10.30 13.11
C TYR A 236 -0.78 11.68 12.51
N ALA A 237 -1.71 12.14 11.67
CA ALA A 237 -1.64 13.47 11.07
C ALA A 237 -1.58 14.56 12.15
N GLN A 238 -2.35 14.45 13.23
CA GLN A 238 -2.33 15.44 14.31
C GLN A 238 -0.99 15.48 15.06
N ASN A 239 -0.39 14.32 15.30
CA ASN A 239 0.91 14.18 15.95
C ASN A 239 1.98 14.83 15.08
N TYR A 240 2.06 14.48 13.79
CA TYR A 240 2.99 15.13 12.87
C TYR A 240 2.79 16.63 12.80
N ILE A 241 1.56 17.12 12.65
CA ILE A 241 1.27 18.57 12.63
C ILE A 241 1.84 19.23 13.89
N THR A 242 1.63 18.63 15.05
CA THR A 242 2.07 19.18 16.35
C THR A 242 3.59 19.10 16.51
N GLU A 243 4.21 17.97 16.16
CA GLU A 243 5.65 17.73 16.23
C GLU A 243 6.41 18.66 15.27
N CYS A 244 5.86 18.92 14.09
CA CYS A 244 6.35 19.92 13.14
C CYS A 244 6.13 21.37 13.60
N GLY A 245 5.54 21.60 14.78
CA GLY A 245 5.31 22.93 15.35
C GLY A 245 4.13 23.71 14.75
N PHE A 246 3.30 23.06 13.94
CA PHE A 246 2.10 23.68 13.37
C PHE A 246 0.91 23.60 14.32
N LYS A 247 -0.02 24.55 14.18
CA LYS A 247 -1.31 24.48 14.86
C LYS A 247 -2.25 23.57 14.08
N VAL A 248 -2.77 22.54 14.76
CA VAL A 248 -3.85 21.71 14.23
C VAL A 248 -5.07 22.57 13.88
N ASN A 249 -5.38 22.65 12.59
CA ASN A 249 -6.53 23.35 12.01
C ASN A 249 -6.96 22.64 10.72
N GLU A 250 -8.05 23.06 10.09
CA GLU A 250 -8.58 22.40 8.89
C GLU A 250 -7.58 22.35 7.72
N LEU A 251 -6.84 23.45 7.49
CA LEU A 251 -5.85 23.54 6.41
C LEU A 251 -4.68 22.57 6.61
N THR A 252 -4.09 22.54 7.80
CA THR A 252 -2.96 21.66 8.14
C THR A 252 -3.39 20.20 8.21
N ALA A 253 -4.59 19.93 8.73
CA ALA A 253 -5.19 18.59 8.72
C ALA A 253 -5.40 18.08 7.30
N ARG A 254 -5.92 18.92 6.39
CA ARG A 254 -6.06 18.60 4.97
C ARG A 254 -4.71 18.35 4.31
N ALA A 255 -3.73 19.22 4.54
CA ALA A 255 -2.39 19.04 4.00
C ALA A 255 -1.78 17.70 4.45
N ALA A 256 -1.83 17.39 5.75
CA ALA A 256 -1.34 16.12 6.28
C ALA A 256 -2.08 14.91 5.69
N MET A 257 -3.40 14.96 5.57
CA MET A 257 -4.19 13.91 4.90
C MET A 257 -3.74 13.69 3.45
N LEU A 258 -3.58 14.78 2.69
CA LEU A 258 -3.18 14.73 1.28
C LEU A 258 -1.77 14.16 1.12
N ILE A 259 -0.83 14.53 2.00
CA ILE A 259 0.52 13.96 2.02
C ILE A 259 0.41 12.45 2.25
N THR A 260 -0.19 12.01 3.36
CA THR A 260 -0.32 10.59 3.68
C THR A 260 -0.91 9.75 2.53
N THR A 261 -1.90 10.30 1.82
CA THR A 261 -2.64 9.57 0.78
C THR A 261 -2.03 9.65 -0.62
N ARG A 262 -1.12 10.60 -0.88
CA ARG A 262 -0.69 10.91 -2.25
C ARG A 262 0.80 11.18 -2.42
N SER A 263 1.53 11.49 -1.36
CA SER A 263 2.97 11.68 -1.46
C SER A 263 3.68 10.36 -1.73
N ASP A 264 4.68 10.42 -2.58
CA ASP A 264 5.70 9.38 -2.69
C ASP A 264 6.83 9.74 -1.73
N ASP A 265 6.73 9.22 -0.51
CA ASP A 265 7.58 9.54 0.63
C ASP A 265 7.68 11.06 0.93
N SER A 266 8.70 11.74 0.41
CA SER A 266 8.98 13.16 0.69
C SER A 266 8.57 14.13 -0.43
N ILE A 267 7.90 13.63 -1.48
CA ILE A 267 7.50 14.43 -2.64
C ILE A 267 6.02 14.22 -3.00
N MET A 268 5.39 15.24 -3.58
CA MET A 268 4.07 15.14 -4.21
C MET A 268 4.17 15.48 -5.69
N THR A 269 3.86 14.49 -6.52
CA THR A 269 4.08 14.52 -7.96
C THR A 269 2.75 14.71 -8.69
N PRO A 270 2.48 15.89 -9.29
CA PRO A 270 1.29 16.13 -10.07
C PRO A 270 1.01 15.03 -11.09
N PHE A 271 -0.26 14.66 -11.27
CA PHE A 271 -0.74 13.62 -12.19
C PHE A 271 -0.34 12.17 -11.85
N TYR A 272 0.84 11.90 -11.27
CA TYR A 272 1.26 10.57 -10.84
C TYR A 272 0.33 9.95 -9.77
N GLU A 273 -0.19 10.75 -8.85
CA GLU A 273 -1.13 10.30 -7.82
C GLU A 273 -2.54 9.94 -8.36
N ILE A 274 -2.81 10.15 -9.65
CA ILE A 274 -4.08 9.79 -10.30
C ILE A 274 -4.08 8.32 -10.75
N TYR A 275 -2.90 7.70 -10.89
CA TYR A 275 -2.79 6.29 -11.24
C TYR A 275 -3.19 5.45 -10.03
N ASN A 276 -4.18 4.58 -10.22
CA ASN A 276 -4.67 3.75 -9.13
C ASN A 276 -3.66 2.65 -8.75
N HIS A 277 -3.85 2.15 -7.54
CA HIS A 277 -3.09 1.05 -6.98
C HIS A 277 -3.57 -0.32 -7.50
N ARG A 278 -2.66 -1.15 -8.01
CA ARG A 278 -2.87 -2.60 -8.12
C ARG A 278 -1.56 -3.38 -8.20
N ASN A 279 -1.52 -4.51 -7.50
CA ASN A 279 -0.35 -5.35 -7.35
C ASN A 279 -0.27 -6.50 -8.36
N GLY A 280 0.81 -7.29 -8.27
CA GLY A 280 1.01 -8.53 -9.03
C GLY A 280 1.07 -8.34 -10.54
N GLU A 281 0.32 -9.16 -11.28
CA GLU A 281 0.30 -9.08 -12.74
C GLU A 281 -0.35 -7.80 -13.27
N TRP A 282 -1.14 -7.08 -12.46
CA TRP A 282 -1.84 -5.87 -12.88
C TRP A 282 -0.95 -4.63 -12.86
N LEU A 283 0.09 -4.63 -12.02
CA LEU A 283 1.11 -3.58 -11.98
C LEU A 283 1.77 -3.45 -13.35
N ASN A 284 1.47 -2.37 -14.05
CA ASN A 284 1.89 -2.16 -15.43
C ASN A 284 2.73 -0.90 -15.62
N THR A 285 3.18 -0.29 -14.53
CA THR A 285 4.11 0.84 -14.52
C THR A 285 5.42 0.52 -13.79
N TRP A 286 6.43 1.35 -14.05
CA TRP A 286 7.71 1.42 -13.36
C TRP A 286 8.07 2.90 -13.20
N ILE A 287 8.67 3.27 -12.07
CA ILE A 287 9.10 4.65 -11.78
C ILE A 287 10.62 4.80 -11.96
N ASP A 288 11.05 5.87 -12.63
CA ASP A 288 12.44 6.31 -12.66
C ASP A 288 12.50 7.76 -12.13
N TRP A 289 13.24 7.95 -11.04
CA TRP A 289 13.36 9.24 -10.34
C TRP A 289 14.80 9.73 -10.29
N GLU A 290 15.76 8.98 -10.84
CA GLU A 290 17.18 9.36 -10.84
C GLU A 290 17.55 10.20 -12.09
N THR A 291 16.56 10.80 -12.74
CA THR A 291 16.74 11.54 -13.99
C THR A 291 16.85 13.05 -13.77
N ASP A 292 17.72 13.69 -14.54
CA ASP A 292 17.84 15.16 -14.56
C ASP A 292 16.54 15.85 -15.05
N ASP A 293 15.71 15.12 -15.80
CA ASP A 293 14.52 15.65 -16.48
C ASP A 293 13.27 15.69 -15.59
N GLY A 294 13.27 15.00 -14.43
CA GLY A 294 12.13 14.97 -13.52
C GLY A 294 11.78 13.58 -13.00
N TYR A 295 10.60 13.49 -12.40
CA TYR A 295 9.98 12.23 -12.01
C TYR A 295 9.36 11.56 -13.24
N GLN A 296 9.79 10.34 -13.56
CA GLN A 296 9.38 9.63 -14.77
C GLN A 296 8.63 8.34 -14.46
N LEU A 297 7.62 8.05 -15.27
CA LEU A 297 6.83 6.83 -15.21
C LEU A 297 6.86 6.16 -16.58
N TYR A 298 7.13 4.86 -16.60
CA TYR A 298 7.21 4.04 -17.81
C TYR A 298 6.22 2.90 -17.75
N ALA A 299 5.77 2.43 -18.92
CA ALA A 299 5.03 1.19 -19.03
C ALA A 299 5.96 0.00 -18.76
N ARG A 300 5.67 -0.79 -17.73
CA ARG A 300 6.47 -1.99 -17.39
C ARG A 300 6.20 -3.15 -18.34
N LYS A 301 5.02 -3.18 -18.95
CA LYS A 301 4.57 -4.19 -19.93
C LYS A 301 3.69 -3.52 -20.96
N THR A 302 3.40 -4.21 -22.06
CA THR A 302 2.42 -3.72 -23.05
C THR A 302 1.05 -3.55 -22.37
N ILE A 303 0.47 -2.36 -22.51
CA ILE A 303 -0.85 -2.00 -21.98
C ILE A 303 -1.81 -1.90 -23.16
N LYS A 304 -2.88 -2.69 -23.15
CA LYS A 304 -3.84 -2.70 -24.27
C LYS A 304 -4.76 -1.50 -24.18
N LYS A 305 -5.26 -1.08 -25.34
CA LYS A 305 -6.35 -0.11 -25.43
C LYS A 305 -7.52 -0.49 -24.51
N GLY A 306 -7.91 0.44 -23.66
CA GLY A 306 -9.01 0.32 -22.70
C GLY A 306 -8.59 -0.23 -21.33
N GLU A 307 -7.38 -0.80 -21.20
CA GLU A 307 -6.84 -1.20 -19.90
C GLU A 307 -6.54 0.03 -19.05
N GLU A 308 -6.69 -0.12 -17.73
CA GLU A 308 -6.25 0.86 -16.75
C GLU A 308 -4.73 0.75 -16.56
N ILE A 309 -4.11 1.88 -16.29
CA ILE A 309 -2.69 1.99 -15.98
C ILE A 309 -2.59 2.03 -14.45
N PHE A 310 -2.08 0.95 -13.90
CA PHE A 310 -1.95 0.74 -12.46
C PHE A 310 -0.51 0.93 -12.02
N ASN A 311 -0.36 1.70 -10.95
CA ASN A 311 0.83 1.77 -10.16
C ASN A 311 0.70 0.88 -8.90
N SER A 312 1.77 0.76 -8.12
CA SER A 312 1.72 0.10 -6.83
C SER A 312 2.28 1.00 -5.74
N TYR A 313 1.66 0.95 -4.56
CA TYR A 313 2.02 1.79 -3.42
C TYR A 313 2.89 1.04 -2.40
N ASN A 314 3.00 -0.29 -2.55
CA ASN A 314 3.76 -1.18 -1.69
C ASN A 314 4.60 -2.21 -2.45
N MET A 315 4.44 -2.38 -3.76
CA MET A 315 5.22 -3.31 -4.59
C MET A 315 5.88 -2.65 -5.81
N CYS A 316 5.93 -1.31 -5.85
CA CYS A 316 6.69 -0.60 -6.88
C CYS A 316 8.21 -0.83 -6.74
N ASN A 317 8.96 -0.47 -7.78
CA ASN A 317 10.40 -0.67 -7.82
C ASN A 317 11.17 0.24 -6.84
N ILE A 318 10.55 1.33 -6.38
CA ILE A 318 11.14 2.28 -5.41
C ILE A 318 10.46 2.28 -4.04
N CYS A 319 9.47 1.39 -3.83
CA CYS A 319 8.66 1.34 -2.61
C CYS A 319 9.46 0.92 -1.37
N SER A 320 10.73 0.55 -1.53
CA SER A 320 11.71 0.31 -0.46
C SER A 320 11.11 -0.47 0.71
N GLY A 321 11.05 0.14 1.90
CA GLY A 321 10.51 -0.46 3.11
C GLY A 321 9.09 -1.00 2.94
N ARG A 322 8.20 -0.38 2.15
CA ARG A 322 6.83 -0.89 1.98
C ARG A 322 6.78 -2.23 1.24
N LYS A 323 7.77 -2.52 0.40
CA LYS A 323 7.87 -3.77 -0.35
C LYS A 323 8.46 -4.91 0.48
N TYR A 324 9.45 -4.57 1.30
CA TYR A 324 10.28 -5.54 2.01
C TYR A 324 9.98 -5.63 3.52
N ASN A 325 9.28 -4.65 4.09
CA ASN A 325 8.87 -4.67 5.50
C ASN A 325 7.65 -5.59 5.68
N PHE A 326 7.72 -6.41 6.72
CA PHE A 326 6.69 -7.36 7.16
C PHE A 326 5.45 -6.70 7.75
N GLU A 327 5.29 -5.39 7.60
CA GLU A 327 4.25 -4.62 8.28
C GLU A 327 3.34 -3.89 7.29
N TYR A 328 3.64 -3.92 5.99
CA TYR A 328 2.91 -3.16 4.98
C TYR A 328 2.13 -4.06 4.01
N GLY A 329 0.82 -4.16 4.23
CA GLY A 329 -0.12 -4.91 3.39
C GLY A 329 -1.49 -4.25 3.33
N THR A 330 -2.53 -5.03 3.06
CA THR A 330 -3.91 -4.56 2.81
C THR A 330 -4.43 -3.67 3.94
N SER A 331 -4.13 -4.03 5.18
CA SER A 331 -4.52 -3.23 6.35
C SER A 331 -3.80 -1.88 6.43
N ALA A 332 -2.53 -1.82 6.02
CA ALA A 332 -1.76 -0.58 5.95
C ALA A 332 -2.25 0.29 4.78
N ILE A 333 -2.57 -0.32 3.63
CA ILE A 333 -3.20 0.37 2.50
C ILE A 333 -4.53 1.00 2.91
N LEU A 334 -5.37 0.28 3.67
CA LEU A 334 -6.59 0.86 4.22
C LEU A 334 -6.31 2.04 5.17
N ASN A 335 -5.33 1.89 6.06
CA ASN A 335 -4.99 2.95 7.03
C ASN A 335 -4.48 4.22 6.34
N ASP A 336 -3.62 4.07 5.33
CA ASP A 336 -2.89 5.18 4.72
C ASP A 336 -3.60 5.77 3.49
N TYR A 337 -4.40 4.97 2.78
CA TYR A 337 -5.07 5.38 1.53
C TYR A 337 -6.60 5.24 1.56
N GLY A 338 -7.17 4.58 2.58
CA GLY A 338 -8.61 4.59 2.79
C GLY A 338 -9.42 3.65 1.91
N PHE A 339 -8.76 2.68 1.25
CA PHE A 339 -9.42 1.65 0.45
C PHE A 339 -8.86 0.27 0.76
N VAL A 340 -9.60 -0.76 0.37
CA VAL A 340 -9.19 -2.16 0.49
C VAL A 340 -8.63 -2.60 -0.86
N GLU A 341 -7.42 -3.16 -0.86
CA GLU A 341 -6.76 -3.63 -2.09
C GLU A 341 -7.70 -4.55 -2.91
N SER A 342 -7.74 -4.33 -4.22
CA SER A 342 -8.21 -5.38 -5.14
C SER A 342 -7.16 -6.49 -5.23
N TYR A 343 -7.53 -7.68 -5.68
CA TYR A 343 -6.54 -8.75 -5.84
C TYR A 343 -5.43 -8.38 -6.84
N PRO A 344 -4.17 -8.77 -6.53
CA PRO A 344 -3.73 -9.47 -5.32
C PRO A 344 -3.70 -8.60 -4.06
N GLN A 345 -4.04 -9.21 -2.92
CA GLN A 345 -4.03 -8.61 -1.59
C GLN A 345 -2.90 -9.18 -0.74
N ARG A 346 -2.09 -8.33 -0.10
CA ARG A 346 -1.08 -8.76 0.86
C ARG A 346 -1.64 -8.79 2.28
N TRP A 347 -1.51 -9.92 2.96
CA TRP A 347 -2.01 -10.11 4.33
C TRP A 347 -0.90 -10.50 5.29
N ILE A 348 -1.00 -9.93 6.48
CA ILE A 348 -0.01 -10.07 7.55
C ILE A 348 -0.78 -10.41 8.83
N PHE A 349 -0.59 -11.59 9.39
CA PHE A 349 -1.26 -12.03 10.60
C PHE A 349 -0.21 -12.55 11.59
N GLY A 350 0.34 -11.63 12.40
CA GLY A 350 1.53 -11.92 13.20
C GLY A 350 2.70 -12.29 12.30
N ASP A 351 3.25 -13.49 12.49
CA ASP A 351 4.36 -14.00 11.68
C ASP A 351 3.94 -14.63 10.35
N VAL A 352 2.65 -14.62 10.00
CA VAL A 352 2.12 -15.20 8.77
C VAL A 352 1.98 -14.10 7.71
N LEU A 353 2.76 -14.19 6.64
CA LEU A 353 2.75 -13.23 5.53
C LEU A 353 2.48 -13.96 4.20
N PHE A 354 1.43 -13.54 3.50
CA PHE A 354 1.07 -14.12 2.21
C PHE A 354 0.36 -13.12 1.30
N ASP A 355 0.43 -13.38 0.00
CA ASP A 355 -0.35 -12.70 -1.01
C ASP A 355 -1.51 -13.62 -1.42
N LEU A 356 -2.72 -13.08 -1.47
CA LEU A 356 -3.93 -13.76 -1.93
C LEU A 356 -4.33 -13.18 -3.28
N ASP A 357 -4.42 -14.02 -4.30
CA ASP A 357 -4.72 -13.59 -5.68
C ASP A 357 -5.81 -14.44 -6.31
N GLU A 358 -6.40 -13.96 -7.40
CA GLU A 358 -7.28 -14.73 -8.27
C GLU A 358 -6.44 -15.66 -9.16
N LYS A 359 -6.93 -16.88 -9.41
CA LYS A 359 -6.32 -17.74 -10.41
C LYS A 359 -6.53 -17.17 -11.82
N ASN A 360 -5.48 -17.20 -12.63
CA ASN A 360 -5.48 -16.75 -14.03
C ASN A 360 -6.30 -17.63 -15.00
N ASP A 361 -7.16 -18.52 -14.50
CA ASP A 361 -8.00 -19.41 -15.29
C ASP A 361 -9.47 -18.92 -15.40
N ASN A 362 -9.78 -17.74 -14.88
CA ASN A 362 -11.12 -17.15 -14.80
C ASN A 362 -12.13 -17.99 -13.98
N SER A 363 -11.65 -18.90 -13.12
CA SER A 363 -12.53 -19.65 -12.21
C SER A 363 -13.12 -18.76 -11.11
N GLY A 364 -12.45 -17.65 -10.79
CA GLY A 364 -12.71 -16.87 -9.59
C GLY A 364 -12.20 -17.54 -8.31
N ASP A 365 -11.51 -18.68 -8.44
CA ASP A 365 -10.83 -19.31 -7.31
C ASP A 365 -9.67 -18.41 -6.86
N LEU A 366 -9.41 -18.42 -5.56
CA LEU A 366 -8.26 -17.74 -4.99
C LEU A 366 -7.10 -18.70 -4.76
N VAL A 367 -5.89 -18.16 -4.84
CA VAL A 367 -4.63 -18.86 -4.56
C VAL A 367 -3.83 -18.06 -3.55
N ILE A 368 -3.24 -18.78 -2.59
CA ILE A 368 -2.28 -18.22 -1.65
C ILE A 368 -0.88 -18.43 -2.20
N THR A 369 -0.13 -17.33 -2.25
CA THR A 369 1.31 -17.33 -2.46
C THR A 369 1.97 -16.90 -1.17
N TRP A 370 2.72 -17.81 -0.54
CA TRP A 370 3.52 -17.47 0.63
C TRP A 370 4.62 -16.50 0.21
N SER A 371 4.79 -15.42 0.97
CA SER A 371 5.88 -14.48 0.70
C SER A 371 7.22 -15.19 0.81
N GLU A 372 8.19 -14.81 -0.03
CA GLU A 372 9.58 -15.30 0.10
C GLU A 372 10.19 -14.98 1.47
N PHE A 373 9.69 -13.94 2.13
CA PHE A 373 10.11 -13.56 3.47
C PHE A 373 9.42 -14.40 4.56
N PHE A 374 8.30 -15.05 4.23
CA PHE A 374 7.71 -16.08 5.06
C PHE A 374 8.45 -17.41 4.86
N ASP A 375 9.55 -17.58 5.58
CA ASP A 375 10.20 -18.88 5.66
C ASP A 375 9.46 -19.76 6.67
N ILE A 376 8.73 -20.76 6.18
CA ILE A 376 8.06 -21.74 7.03
C ILE A 376 9.06 -22.44 7.98
N ASN A 377 10.32 -22.64 7.57
CA ASN A 377 11.35 -23.20 8.43
C ASN A 377 11.72 -22.24 9.55
N ARG A 378 11.82 -20.95 9.25
CA ARG A 378 11.99 -19.89 10.25
C ARG A 378 10.79 -19.83 11.20
N TRP A 379 9.57 -19.89 10.70
CA TRP A 379 8.37 -19.95 11.53
C TRP A 379 8.39 -21.17 12.45
N ASN A 380 8.76 -22.35 11.93
CA ASN A 380 8.94 -23.56 12.74
C ASN A 380 10.08 -23.44 13.77
N LYS A 381 11.17 -22.76 13.41
CA LYS A 381 12.31 -22.51 14.31
C LYS A 381 11.93 -21.60 15.47
N TYR A 382 11.05 -20.62 15.26
CA TYR A 382 10.55 -19.77 16.33
C TYR A 382 9.44 -20.45 17.14
N HIS A 383 8.61 -21.27 16.48
CA HIS A 383 7.53 -22.03 17.11
C HIS A 383 7.98 -23.48 17.36
N GLN A 384 9.03 -23.64 18.17
CA GLN A 384 9.72 -24.92 18.36
C GLN A 384 8.84 -26.05 18.92
N ASN A 385 7.70 -25.72 19.52
CA ASN A 385 6.75 -26.70 20.00
C ASN A 385 5.43 -26.64 19.22
N ASP A 386 4.82 -27.81 19.04
CA ASP A 386 3.50 -27.94 18.40
C ASP A 386 2.44 -27.09 19.10
N PHE A 387 2.60 -26.82 20.40
CA PHE A 387 1.68 -26.01 21.18
C PHE A 387 1.58 -24.57 20.66
N ALA A 388 2.69 -23.91 20.32
CA ALA A 388 2.69 -22.54 19.81
C ALA A 388 2.03 -22.45 18.43
N LYS A 389 2.23 -23.46 17.57
CA LYS A 389 1.62 -23.56 16.24
C LYS A 389 0.10 -23.74 16.32
N GLU A 390 -0.35 -24.68 17.16
CA GLU A 390 -1.77 -24.93 17.40
C GLU A 390 -2.44 -23.72 18.06
N HIS A 391 -1.74 -23.03 18.98
CA HIS A 391 -2.26 -21.80 19.60
C HIS A 391 -2.44 -20.67 18.57
N HIS A 392 -1.49 -20.50 17.64
CA HIS A 392 -1.62 -19.50 16.57
C HIS A 392 -2.79 -19.83 15.63
N LEU A 393 -2.94 -21.10 15.23
CA LEU A 393 -4.09 -21.53 14.41
C LEU A 393 -5.43 -21.35 15.13
N LEU A 394 -5.49 -21.70 16.42
CA LEU A 394 -6.69 -21.48 17.24
C LEU A 394 -7.04 -20.00 17.30
N PHE A 395 -6.05 -19.14 17.48
CA PHE A 395 -6.22 -17.70 17.44
C PHE A 395 -6.81 -17.23 16.09
N LEU A 396 -6.26 -17.67 14.95
CA LEU A 396 -6.81 -17.31 13.63
C LEU A 396 -8.24 -17.83 13.42
N ASP A 397 -8.57 -19.05 13.91
CA ASP A 397 -9.95 -19.58 13.86
C ASP A 397 -10.91 -18.74 14.71
N GLU A 398 -10.48 -18.31 15.90
CA GLU A 398 -11.29 -17.47 16.80
C GLU A 398 -11.55 -16.10 16.18
N GLU A 399 -10.55 -15.52 15.55
CA GLU A 399 -10.69 -14.26 14.81
C GLU A 399 -11.61 -14.39 13.59
N LEU A 400 -11.50 -15.47 12.81
CA LEU A 400 -12.45 -15.73 11.71
C LEU A 400 -13.89 -15.82 12.22
N LYS A 401 -14.13 -16.59 13.30
CA LYS A 401 -15.46 -16.70 13.92
C LYS A 401 -15.95 -15.35 14.45
N ARG A 402 -15.07 -14.54 15.03
CA ARG A 402 -15.40 -13.19 15.52
C ARG A 402 -15.86 -12.30 14.37
N LEU A 403 -15.13 -12.29 13.25
CA LEU A 403 -15.48 -11.52 12.05
C LEU A 403 -16.80 -11.97 11.42
N GLU A 404 -17.07 -13.28 11.39
CA GLU A 404 -18.35 -13.84 10.95
C GLU A 404 -19.51 -13.39 11.84
N GLN A 405 -19.31 -13.35 13.17
CA GLN A 405 -20.32 -12.89 14.12
C GLN A 405 -20.64 -11.39 13.97
N ILE A 406 -19.65 -10.57 13.60
CA ILE A 406 -19.88 -9.14 13.33
C ILE A 406 -20.91 -8.95 12.18
N SER A 407 -21.06 -9.90 11.24
CA SER A 407 -22.03 -9.79 10.12
C SER A 407 -23.46 -9.56 10.58
N SER A 408 -23.88 -10.33 11.58
CA SER A 408 -25.25 -10.23 12.09
C SER A 408 -25.50 -8.90 12.77
N VAL A 409 -24.42 -8.23 13.22
CA VAL A 409 -24.49 -6.97 13.94
C VAL A 409 -24.29 -5.79 12.99
N SER A 410 -23.51 -5.91 11.91
CA SER A 410 -23.17 -4.75 11.04
C SER A 410 -24.37 -4.14 10.33
N GLU A 411 -25.38 -4.93 9.94
CA GLU A 411 -26.64 -4.38 9.39
C GLU A 411 -27.44 -3.61 10.46
N GLU A 412 -27.41 -4.10 11.71
CA GLU A 412 -28.02 -3.42 12.85
C GLU A 412 -27.22 -2.17 13.27
N LEU A 413 -25.89 -2.22 13.17
CA LEU A 413 -24.98 -1.11 13.49
C LEU A 413 -25.08 0.00 12.47
N ALA A 414 -25.19 -0.32 11.17
CA ALA A 414 -25.43 0.67 10.13
C ALA A 414 -26.71 1.47 10.41
N GLY A 415 -27.78 0.80 10.87
CA GLY A 415 -29.01 1.48 11.30
C GLY A 415 -28.89 2.24 12.63
N SER A 416 -27.86 1.94 13.44
CA SER A 416 -27.66 2.50 14.77
C SER A 416 -26.70 3.69 14.81
N TYR A 417 -25.90 3.91 13.75
CA TYR A 417 -24.92 4.99 13.65
C TYR A 417 -25.19 5.87 12.42
N PRO A 418 -26.19 6.76 12.47
CA PRO A 418 -26.52 7.66 11.36
C PRO A 418 -25.38 8.62 10.96
N GLU A 419 -24.32 8.72 11.76
CA GLU A 419 -23.12 9.51 11.51
C GLU A 419 -22.09 8.83 10.59
N ILE A 420 -22.17 7.51 10.38
CA ILE A 420 -21.27 6.81 9.46
C ILE A 420 -21.73 7.10 8.04
N SER A 421 -20.85 7.68 7.22
CA SER A 421 -21.18 7.92 5.82
C SER A 421 -21.27 6.60 5.04
N ASP A 422 -22.02 6.59 3.94
CA ASP A 422 -22.11 5.40 3.07
C ASP A 422 -20.73 4.95 2.57
N SER A 423 -19.83 5.90 2.29
CA SER A 423 -18.45 5.59 1.88
C SER A 423 -17.65 4.92 3.01
N GLU A 424 -17.73 5.42 4.25
CA GLU A 424 -17.09 4.79 5.41
C GLU A 424 -17.62 3.37 5.60
N LEU A 425 -18.96 3.21 5.61
CA LEU A 425 -19.61 1.92 5.82
C LEU A 425 -19.23 0.91 4.73
N ASN A 426 -19.23 1.33 3.47
CA ASN A 426 -18.86 0.47 2.35
C ASN A 426 -17.41 -0.01 2.47
N THR A 427 -16.46 0.89 2.78
CA THR A 427 -15.05 0.50 2.98
C THR A 427 -14.89 -0.43 4.18
N LEU A 428 -15.59 -0.17 5.30
CA LEU A 428 -15.59 -1.04 6.48
C LEU A 428 -16.08 -2.46 6.15
N LEU A 429 -17.19 -2.57 5.41
CA LEU A 429 -17.75 -3.85 5.00
C LEU A 429 -16.84 -4.58 4.01
N GLN A 430 -16.24 -3.87 3.05
CA GLN A 430 -15.24 -4.42 2.14
C GLN A 430 -14.04 -4.99 2.91
N TYR A 431 -13.51 -4.25 3.89
CA TYR A 431 -12.33 -4.67 4.64
C TYR A 431 -12.61 -5.91 5.48
N ARG A 432 -13.75 -5.92 6.18
CA ARG A 432 -14.23 -7.09 6.92
C ARG A 432 -14.34 -8.32 6.04
N ASN A 433 -14.97 -8.18 4.86
CA ASN A 433 -15.14 -9.31 3.95
C ASN A 433 -13.78 -9.82 3.43
N ALA A 434 -12.86 -8.91 3.12
CA ALA A 434 -11.52 -9.27 2.68
C ALA A 434 -10.75 -10.03 3.79
N LEU A 435 -10.83 -9.61 5.06
CA LEU A 435 -10.27 -10.33 6.19
C LEU A 435 -10.84 -11.75 6.34
N ILE A 436 -12.17 -11.91 6.23
CA ILE A 436 -12.83 -13.23 6.32
C ILE A 436 -12.31 -14.14 5.21
N VAL A 437 -12.24 -13.63 3.98
CA VAL A 437 -11.77 -14.40 2.83
C VAL A 437 -10.30 -14.79 3.01
N ALA A 438 -9.45 -13.86 3.43
CA ALA A 438 -8.04 -14.10 3.69
C ALA A 438 -7.81 -15.19 4.74
N LEU A 439 -8.45 -15.08 5.91
CA LEU A 439 -8.34 -16.08 6.98
C LEU A 439 -8.89 -17.43 6.55
N SER A 440 -10.02 -17.46 5.84
CA SER A 440 -10.65 -18.69 5.36
C SER A 440 -9.76 -19.47 4.39
N HIS A 441 -8.87 -18.80 3.66
CA HIS A 441 -7.88 -19.46 2.79
C HIS A 441 -6.58 -19.78 3.55
N ALA A 442 -6.10 -18.87 4.40
CA ALA A 442 -4.83 -19.01 5.09
C ALA A 442 -4.83 -20.16 6.10
N ILE A 443 -5.86 -20.26 6.93
CA ILE A 443 -5.96 -21.27 7.99
C ILE A 443 -5.84 -22.71 7.44
N PRO A 444 -6.63 -23.15 6.43
CA PRO A 444 -6.47 -24.50 5.88
C PRO A 444 -5.13 -24.70 5.18
N ALA A 445 -4.57 -23.67 4.53
CA ALA A 445 -3.27 -23.75 3.89
C ALA A 445 -2.15 -23.98 4.92
N ILE A 446 -2.14 -23.25 6.05
CA ILE A 446 -1.18 -23.44 7.15
C ILE A 446 -1.30 -24.85 7.73
N ARG A 447 -2.53 -25.34 7.97
CA ARG A 447 -2.76 -26.71 8.47
C ARG A 447 -2.22 -27.77 7.52
N ALA A 448 -2.42 -27.62 6.21
CA ALA A 448 -1.92 -28.57 5.21
C ALA A 448 -0.39 -28.61 5.18
N THR A 449 0.26 -27.44 5.25
CA THR A 449 1.72 -27.34 5.36
C THR A 449 2.23 -28.02 6.63
N LEU A 450 1.63 -27.73 7.79
CA LEU A 450 1.97 -28.37 9.06
C LEU A 450 1.82 -29.88 9.05
N HIS A 451 0.79 -30.40 8.40
CA HIS A 451 0.57 -31.84 8.27
C HIS A 451 1.67 -32.48 7.43
N THR A 452 1.98 -31.89 6.27
CA THR A 452 3.03 -32.39 5.36
C THR A 452 4.38 -32.46 6.06
N MET A 453 4.69 -31.48 6.91
CA MET A 453 5.94 -31.45 7.68
C MET A 453 6.01 -32.48 8.82
N LYS A 454 4.89 -32.98 9.32
CA LYS A 454 4.87 -34.05 10.33
C LYS A 454 5.10 -35.45 9.72
N GLU A 455 4.90 -35.58 8.41
CA GLU A 455 5.09 -36.84 7.67
C GLU A 455 6.52 -37.02 7.13
N LEU A 456 7.25 -35.92 6.97
CA LEU A 456 8.69 -35.89 6.68
C LEU A 456 9.49 -36.11 7.96
#